data_AF-A0A9E2DCQ5-F1
#
_entry.id   AF-A0A9E2DCQ5-F1
#
_cell.length_a   1.000
_cell.length_b   1.000
_cell.length_c   1.000
_cell.angle_alpha   90.00
_cell.angle_beta   90.00
_cell.angle_gamma   90.00
#
_symmetry.space_group_name_H-M   'P 1'
#
loop_
_entity.id
_entity.type
_entity.pdbx_description
1 polymer ?
#
loop_
_entity_poly.entity_id
_entity_poly.type
_entity_poly.pdbx_seq_one_letter_code
_entity_poly.pdbx_strand_id
1 'polypeptide(L)' 'MQPFSTDPKLNPFYYLDYLDYLLAFVSQRYEQVLKDAERERLQVFQALPKPARALYTRLLQRKGAYFR' A
#
# COMPACT_ATOMS: atom_id res chain seq x y z
N MET A 1 38.30 -11.91 -1.86
CA MET A 1 37.24 -11.08 -2.45
C MET A 1 36.03 -11.15 -1.53
N GLN A 2 35.63 -10.05 -0.90
CA GLN A 2 34.38 -10.01 -0.13
C GLN A 2 33.19 -9.97 -1.11
N PRO A 3 32.07 -10.66 -0.85
CA PRO A 3 30.90 -10.59 -1.71
C PRO A 3 30.29 -9.19 -1.62
N PHE A 4 30.10 -8.55 -2.78
CA PHE A 4 29.30 -7.32 -2.87
C PHE A 4 27.86 -7.65 -2.51
N SER A 5 27.35 -7.07 -1.41
CA SER A 5 25.93 -7.12 -1.10
C SER A 5 25.18 -6.33 -2.18
N THR A 6 24.54 -7.04 -3.11
CA THR A 6 23.76 -6.47 -4.23
C THR A 6 22.41 -5.90 -3.80
N ASP A 7 22.13 -5.83 -2.51
CA ASP A 7 20.84 -5.39 -2.01
C ASP A 7 20.81 -3.85 -1.93
N PRO A 8 20.10 -3.14 -2.83
CA PRO A 8 19.92 -1.71 -2.67
C PRO A 8 19.24 -1.45 -1.33
N LYS A 9 19.75 -0.51 -0.54
CA LYS A 9 19.06 -0.05 0.69
C LYS A 9 17.73 0.59 0.30
N LEU A 10 16.68 -0.21 0.20
CA LEU A 10 15.34 0.23 -0.10
C LEU A 10 14.69 0.85 1.14
N ASN A 11 13.85 1.86 0.92
CA ASN A 11 12.98 2.40 1.97
C ASN A 11 12.14 1.25 2.57
N PRO A 12 12.14 1.02 3.89
CA PRO A 12 11.34 -0.03 4.53
C PRO A 12 9.83 0.02 4.26
N PHE A 13 9.34 1.14 3.73
CA PHE A 13 7.94 1.37 3.37
C PHE A 13 7.70 1.52 1.86
N TYR A 14 8.65 1.12 1.00
CA TYR A 14 8.52 1.30 -0.46
C TYR A 14 7.22 0.73 -1.04
N TYR A 15 6.71 -0.38 -0.47
CA TYR A 15 5.44 -0.99 -0.89
C TYR A 15 4.21 -0.18 -0.49
N LEU A 16 4.29 0.55 0.64
CA LEU A 16 3.24 1.46 1.07
C LEU A 16 3.27 2.72 0.21
N ASP A 17 4.46 3.27 -0.05
CA ASP A 17 4.60 4.43 -0.93
C ASP A 17 4.08 4.13 -2.34
N TYR A 18 4.35 2.93 -2.86
CA TYR A 18 3.81 2.47 -4.14
C TYR A 18 2.27 2.36 -4.12
N LEU A 19 1.69 1.82 -3.03
CA LEU A 19 0.23 1.75 -2.90
C LEU A 19 -0.37 3.16 -2.82
N ASP A 20 0.20 4.05 -2.01
CA ASP A 20 -0.28 5.42 -1.85
C ASP A 20 -0.24 6.17 -3.21
N TYR A 21 0.82 5.99 -4.00
CA TYR A 21 0.91 6.48 -5.38
C TYR A 21 -0.22 5.93 -6.28
N LEU A 22 -0.42 4.61 -6.26
CA LEU A 22 -1.45 3.96 -7.08
C LEU A 22 -2.85 4.45 -6.71
N LEU A 23 -3.14 4.57 -5.41
CA LEU A 23 -4.44 5.05 -4.93
C LEU A 23 -4.69 6.50 -5.31
N ALA A 24 -3.68 7.37 -5.24
CA ALA A 24 -3.78 8.74 -5.70
C ALA A 24 -4.06 8.82 -7.21
N PHE A 25 -3.34 8.02 -8.01
CA PHE A 25 -3.57 7.91 -9.45
C PHE A 25 -4.99 7.46 -9.79
N VAL A 26 -5.48 6.42 -9.11
CA VAL A 26 -6.82 5.87 -9.33
C VAL A 26 -7.89 6.88 -8.93
N SER A 27 -7.74 7.51 -7.76
CA SER A 27 -8.70 8.50 -7.26
C SER A 27 -8.80 9.71 -8.19
N GLN A 28 -7.71 10.13 -8.82
CA GLN A 28 -7.72 11.26 -9.75
C GLN A 28 -8.34 10.93 -11.12
N ARG A 29 -8.15 9.71 -11.64
CA ARG A 29 -8.56 9.35 -13.01
C ARG A 29 -9.87 8.59 -13.10
N TYR A 30 -10.25 7.90 -12.04
CA TYR A 30 -11.36 6.96 -12.02
C TYR A 30 -12.39 7.30 -10.94
N GLU A 31 -12.40 8.54 -10.46
CA GLU A 31 -13.35 8.99 -9.43
C GLU A 31 -14.81 8.65 -9.77
N GLN A 32 -15.19 8.84 -11.04
CA GLN A 32 -16.56 8.64 -11.52
C GLN A 32 -17.03 7.18 -11.51
N VAL A 33 -16.10 6.22 -11.57
CA VAL A 33 -16.45 4.78 -11.58
C VAL A 33 -16.42 4.15 -10.18
N LEU A 34 -15.82 4.85 -9.20
CA LEU A 34 -15.87 4.42 -7.80
C LEU A 34 -17.27 4.65 -7.24
N LYS A 35 -17.78 3.68 -6.50
CA LYS A 35 -19.01 3.81 -5.71
C LYS A 35 -18.72 4.56 -4.41
N ASP A 36 -19.75 5.12 -3.79
CA ASP A 36 -19.60 5.86 -2.52
C ASP A 36 -18.93 5.02 -1.44
N ALA A 37 -19.32 3.75 -1.30
CA ALA A 37 -18.73 2.83 -0.33
C ALA A 37 -17.23 2.55 -0.61
N GLU A 38 -16.78 2.62 -1.86
CA GLU A 38 -15.37 2.44 -2.20
C GLU A 38 -14.57 3.70 -1.87
N ARG A 39 -15.12 4.88 -2.16
CA ARG A 39 -14.55 6.17 -1.75
C ARG A 39 -14.39 6.26 -0.23
N GLU A 40 -15.42 5.88 0.52
CA GLU A 40 -15.39 5.87 1.98
C GLU A 40 -14.29 4.94 2.52
N ARG A 41 -14.18 3.71 1.98
CA ARG A 41 -13.14 2.76 2.40
C ARG A 41 -11.73 3.29 2.13
N LEU A 42 -11.52 3.98 1.00
CA LEU A 42 -10.25 4.63 0.70
C LEU A 42 -9.92 5.76 1.68
N GLN A 43 -10.91 6.59 2.03
CA GLN A 43 -10.75 7.66 3.02
C GLN A 43 -10.43 7.09 4.41
N VAL A 44 -11.16 6.05 4.85
CA VAL A 44 -10.91 5.35 6.12
C VAL A 44 -9.50 4.76 6.13
N PHE A 45 -9.07 4.11 5.04
CA PHE A 45 -7.71 3.60 4.93
C PHE A 45 -6.65 4.69 5.04
N GLN A 46 -6.83 5.82 4.33
CA GLN A 46 -5.87 6.93 4.37
C GLN A 46 -5.78 7.59 5.74
N ALA A 47 -6.89 7.63 6.51
CA ALA A 47 -6.94 8.17 7.86
C ALA A 47 -6.23 7.29 8.92
N LEU A 48 -5.92 6.03 8.61
CA LEU A 48 -5.19 5.16 9.53
C LEU A 48 -3.76 5.66 9.78
N PRO A 49 -3.19 5.43 10.98
CA PRO A 49 -1.77 5.68 11.25
C PRO A 49 -0.88 4.91 10.27
N LYS A 50 0.27 5.49 9.89
CA LYS A 50 1.23 4.88 8.96
C LYS A 50 1.58 3.41 9.27
N PRO A 51 1.82 2.99 10.54
CA PRO A 51 2.08 1.59 10.86
C PRO A 51 0.92 0.65 10.52
N ALA A 52 -0.32 1.10 10.73
CA ALA A 52 -1.52 0.32 10.41
C ALA A 52 -1.70 0.19 8.89
N ARG A 53 -1.50 1.28 8.13
CA ARG A 53 -1.51 1.21 6.66
C ARG A 53 -0.43 0.27 6.13
N ALA A 54 0.79 0.35 6.67
CA ALA A 54 1.89 -0.52 6.28
C ALA A 54 1.57 -2.01 6.54
N LEU A 55 1.00 -2.34 7.70
CA LEU A 55 0.56 -3.70 8.01
C LEU A 55 -0.50 -4.17 7.01
N TYR A 56 -1.54 -3.36 6.77
CA TYR A 56 -2.59 -3.69 5.81
C TYR A 56 -2.02 -3.95 4.41
N THR A 57 -1.15 -3.08 3.90
CA THR A 57 -0.51 -3.27 2.59
C THR A 57 0.30 -4.56 2.52
N ARG A 58 1.02 -4.92 3.60
CA ARG A 58 1.73 -6.20 3.66
C ARG A 58 0.80 -7.39 3.60
N LEU A 59 -0.34 -7.35 4.30
CA LEU A 59 -1.30 -8.45 4.27
C LEU A 59 -1.97 -8.57 2.90
N LEU A 60 -2.33 -7.43 2.29
CA LEU A 60 -2.96 -7.35 0.97
C LEU A 60 -2.10 -7.98 -0.14
N GLN A 61 -0.78 -7.80 -0.07
CA GLN A 61 0.16 -8.31 -1.08
C GLN A 61 0.56 -9.77 -0.86
N ARG A 62 0.21 -10.37 0.30
CA ARG A 62 0.53 -11.77 0.59
C ARG A 62 -0.59 -12.70 0.12
N LYS A 63 -0.22 -13.92 -0.25
CA LYS A 63 -1.16 -14.97 -0.62
C LYS A 63 -1.86 -15.53 0.61
N GLY A 64 -3.19 -15.61 0.56
CA GLY A 64 -4.04 -16.23 1.58
C GLY A 64 -4.82 -15.23 2.42
N ALA A 65 -5.83 -15.72 3.13
CA ALA A 65 -6.71 -14.89 3.97
C ALA A 65 -6.37 -14.95 5.47
N TYR A 66 -5.50 -15.89 5.87
CA TYR A 66 -5.17 -16.14 7.27
C TYR A 66 -3.68 -15.92 7.51
N PHE A 67 -3.37 -15.12 8.54
CA PHE A 67 -2.02 -14.75 8.94
C PHE A 67 -1.85 -15.04 10.44
N ARG A 68 -0.65 -15.45 10.85
CA ARG A 68 -0.28 -15.64 12.26
C ARG A 68 0.37 -14.38 12.82
#